data_AF-A0A7C3SH06-F1
#
_entry.id   AF-A0A7C3SH06-F1
#
_cell.length_a   1.000
_cell.length_b   1.000
_cell.length_c   1.000
_cell.angle_alpha   90.00
_cell.angle_beta   90.00
_cell.angle_gamma   90.00
#
_symmetry.space_group_name_H-M   'P 1'
#
loop_
_entity.id
_entity.type
_entity.pdbx_description
1 polymer ?
#
loop_
_entity_poly.entity_id
_entity_poly.type
_entity_poly.pdbx_seq_one_letter_code
_entity_poly.pdbx_strand_id
1 'polypeptide(L)' 'MAEIELVLTCPVYQSFRVQQVAGMFDVPVQQKAVQRIRVQKPELEGAWRIGLIVGPSGSGKSRLARHLFGPAVWQQ' A
#
# COMPACT_ATOMS: atom_id res chain seq x y z
N MET A 1 -3.40 3.17 -20.75
CA MET A 1 -3.45 3.09 -19.27
C MET A 1 -2.22 2.37 -18.74
N ALA A 2 -1.48 2.99 -17.82
CA ALA A 2 -0.28 2.37 -17.23
C ALA A 2 -0.63 1.58 -15.96
N GLU A 3 -0.06 0.39 -15.80
CA GLU A 3 -0.13 -0.36 -14.55
C GLU A 3 0.90 0.15 -13.56
N ILE A 4 0.51 0.27 -12.29
CA ILE A 4 1.39 0.67 -11.21
C ILE A 4 1.36 -0.38 -10.11
N GLU A 5 2.53 -0.85 -9.73
CA GLU A 5 2.72 -1.75 -8.59
C GLU A 5 3.44 -1.02 -7.46
N LEU A 6 2.79 -0.93 -6.30
CA LEU A 6 3.35 -0.42 -5.06
C LEU A 6 3.57 -1.58 -4.09
N VAL A 7 4.83 -1.83 -3.74
CA VAL A 7 5.23 -2.83 -2.74
C VAL A 7 5.49 -2.15 -1.40
N LEU A 8 4.67 -2.45 -0.41
CA LEU A 8 4.83 -2.00 0.97
C LEU A 8 5.45 -3.12 1.80
N THR A 9 6.47 -2.79 2.58
CA THR A 9 7.10 -3.75 3.49
C THR A 9 7.21 -3.19 4.90
N CYS A 10 7.11 -4.07 5.89
CA CYS A 10 7.45 -3.77 7.27
C CYS A 10 8.16 -4.97 7.92
N PRO A 11 9.05 -4.75 8.90
CA PRO A 11 9.68 -5.84 9.63
C PRO A 11 8.64 -6.62 10.44
N VAL A 12 8.84 -7.94 10.52
CA VAL A 12 8.11 -8.80 11.45
C VAL A 12 9.04 -9.12 12.61
N TYR A 13 8.67 -8.69 13.81
CA TYR A 13 9.50 -8.86 14.99
C TYR A 13 9.31 -10.23 15.62
N GLN A 14 10.40 -10.83 16.10
CA GLN A 14 10.39 -12.06 16.90
C GLN A 14 9.82 -11.76 18.29
N SER A 15 8.51 -11.83 18.40
CA SER A 15 7.77 -11.57 19.64
C SER A 15 6.76 -12.67 19.91
N PHE A 16 6.41 -12.85 21.18
CA PHE A 16 5.39 -13.80 21.60
C PHE A 16 4.07 -13.62 20.83
N ARG A 17 3.61 -12.38 20.64
CA ARG A 17 2.37 -12.08 19.90
C ARG A 17 2.44 -12.52 18.44
N VAL A 18 3.58 -12.34 17.77
CA VAL A 18 3.78 -12.79 16.38
C VAL A 18 3.76 -14.31 16.30
N GLN A 19 4.44 -15.00 17.21
CA GLN A 19 4.47 -16.47 17.24
C GLN A 19 3.09 -17.07 17.53
N GLN A 20 2.34 -16.48 18.45
CA GLN A 20 0.97 -16.92 18.76
C GLN A 20 0.05 -16.81 17.53
N VAL A 21 0.04 -15.67 16.83
CA VAL A 21 -0.77 -15.48 15.62
C VAL A 21 -0.31 -16.42 14.51
N ALA A 22 1.00 -16.57 14.31
CA ALA A 22 1.55 -17.49 13.32
C ALA A 22 1.10 -18.93 13.58
N GLY A 23 1.15 -19.40 14.83
CA GLY A 23 0.68 -20.73 15.22
C GLY A 23 -0.84 -20.90 15.10
N MET A 24 -1.64 -19.87 15.42
CA MET A 24 -3.10 -19.91 15.28
C MET A 24 -3.58 -20.10 13.84
N PHE A 25 -2.81 -19.61 12.86
CA PHE A 25 -3.16 -19.65 11.44
C PHE A 25 -2.24 -20.57 10.60
N ASP A 26 -1.32 -21.31 11.24
CA ASP A 26 -0.31 -22.15 10.58
C ASP A 26 0.48 -21.42 9.46
N VAL A 27 0.89 -20.18 9.74
CA VAL A 27 1.62 -19.33 8.76
C VAL A 27 3.10 -19.25 9.12
N PRO A 28 4.03 -19.48 8.18
CA PRO A 28 5.46 -19.33 8.44
C PRO A 28 5.82 -17.86 8.74
N VAL A 29 6.56 -17.64 9.83
CA VAL A 29 7.05 -16.31 10.19
C VAL A 29 8.20 -15.89 9.27
N GLN A 30 7.93 -14.93 8.39
CA GLN A 30 8.93 -14.31 7.52
C GLN A 30 9.59 -13.13 8.22
N GLN A 31 10.77 -12.69 7.75
CA GLN A 31 11.45 -11.51 8.31
C GLN A 31 10.70 -10.19 8.05
N LYS A 32 9.91 -10.14 6.98
CA LYS A 32 9.15 -8.94 6.57
C LYS A 32 7.75 -9.34 6.10
N ALA A 33 6.77 -8.54 6.46
CA ALA A 33 5.44 -8.61 5.86
C ALA A 33 5.45 -7.78 4.58
N VAL A 34 4.85 -8.30 3.52
CA VAL A 34 4.82 -7.67 2.19
C VAL A 34 3.38 -7.53 1.73
N GLN A 35 2.99 -6.30 1.39
CA GLN A 35 1.71 -6.00 0.77
C GLN A 35 1.95 -5.40 -0.61
N ARG A 36 1.30 -5.96 -1.64
CA ARG A 36 1.36 -5.47 -3.02
C ARG A 36 0.03 -4.82 -3.37
N ILE A 37 0.09 -3.59 -3.86
CA ILE A 37 -1.06 -2.85 -4.35
C ILE A 37 -0.83 -2.63 -5.84
N ARG A 38 -1.71 -3.21 -6.67
CA ARG A 38 -1.69 -3.04 -8.13
C ARG A 38 -2.91 -2.23 -8.54
N VAL A 39 -2.67 -1.15 -9.28
CA VAL A 39 -3.72 -0.29 -9.80
C VAL A 39 -3.43 0.11 -11.22
N GLN A 40 -4.49 0.33 -12.00
CA GLN A 40 -4.38 0.98 -13.30
C GLN A 40 -4.48 2.48 -13.09
N LYS A 41 -3.44 3.22 -13.53
CA LYS A 41 -3.47 4.67 -13.53
C LYS A 41 -4.20 5.14 -14.80
N PRO A 42 -5.32 5.87 -14.65
CA PRO A 42 -5.96 6.49 -15.80
C PRO A 42 -5.02 7.53 -16.41
N GLU A 43 -5.07 7.65 -17.73
CA GLU A 43 -4.41 8.75 -18.42
C GLU A 43 -5.11 10.05 -18.02
N LEU A 44 -4.33 11.02 -17.53
CA LEU A 44 -4.84 12.33 -17.12
C LEU A 44 -4.91 13.26 -18.34
N GLU A 45 -5.60 12.81 -19.39
CA GLU A 45 -5.84 13.62 -20.58
C GLU A 45 -7.04 14.55 -20.34
N GLY A 46 -6.85 15.85 -20.57
CA GLY A 46 -7.86 16.88 -20.33
C GLY A 46 -7.64 17.71 -19.05
N ALA A 47 -8.48 18.73 -18.85
CA ALA A 47 -8.35 19.71 -17.77
C ALA A 47 -8.96 19.24 -16.43
N TRP A 48 -8.71 17.98 -16.04
CA TRP A 48 -9.22 17.42 -14.79
C TRP A 48 -8.58 18.12 -13.59
N ARG A 49 -9.42 18.65 -12.69
CA ARG A 49 -8.99 19.35 -11.47
C ARG A 49 -9.25 18.58 -10.18
N ILE A 50 -10.12 17.57 -10.24
CA ILE A 50 -10.54 16.78 -9.07
C ILE A 50 -10.37 15.30 -9.41
N GLY A 51 -9.70 14.58 -8.53
CA GLY A 51 -9.54 13.13 -8.59
C GLY A 51 -9.94 12.47 -7.28
N LEU A 52 -10.32 11.20 -7.33
CA LEU A 52 -10.79 10.45 -6.17
C LEU A 52 -10.08 9.09 -6.08
N ILE A 53 -9.53 8.79 -4.90
CA ILE A 53 -8.99 7.47 -4.56
C ILE A 53 -9.89 6.86 -3.48
N VAL A 54 -10.63 5.80 -3.83
CA VAL A 54 -11.60 5.13 -2.95
C VAL A 54 -11.14 3.72 -2.57
N GLY A 55 -11.70 3.20 -1.47
CA GLY A 55 -11.43 1.85 -0.98
C GLY A 55 -11.55 1.71 0.54
N PRO A 56 -11.62 0.48 1.07
CA PRO A 56 -11.81 0.20 2.50
C PRO A 56 -10.78 0.86 3.40
N SER A 57 -11.08 1.03 4.69
CA SER A 57 -10.07 1.48 5.67
C SER A 57 -8.87 0.51 5.69
N GLY A 58 -7.65 1.03 5.86
CA GLY A 58 -6.43 0.21 5.88
C GLY A 58 -5.95 -0.32 4.52
N SER A 59 -6.68 -0.15 3.41
CA SER A 59 -6.30 -0.66 2.07
C SER A 59 -5.05 -0.03 1.43
N GLY A 60 -4.43 0.97 2.07
CA GLY A 60 -3.21 1.61 1.56
C GLY A 60 -3.43 2.83 0.66
N LYS A 61 -4.65 3.38 0.57
CA LYS A 61 -4.97 4.58 -0.23
C LYS A 61 -4.00 5.75 -0.02
N SER A 62 -3.72 6.12 1.23
CA SER A 62 -2.82 7.24 1.52
C SER A 62 -1.37 6.95 1.14
N ARG A 63 -0.95 5.67 1.17
CA ARG A 63 0.37 5.25 0.67
C ARG A 63 0.42 5.34 -0.86
N LEU A 64 -0.63 4.88 -1.54
CA LEU A 64 -0.77 4.98 -2.99
C LEU A 64 -0.79 6.45 -3.45
N ALA A 65 -1.59 7.29 -2.81
CA ALA A 65 -1.70 8.72 -3.13
C ALA A 65 -0.34 9.43 -3.02
N ARG A 66 0.41 9.18 -1.94
CA ARG A 66 1.77 9.73 -1.77
C ARG A 66 2.76 9.17 -2.79
N HIS A 67 2.66 7.90 -3.15
CA HIS A 67 3.53 7.32 -4.19
C HIS A 67 3.29 7.97 -5.56
N LEU A 68 2.02 8.23 -5.90
CA LEU A 68 1.63 8.78 -7.21
C LEU A 68 1.78 10.29 -7.32
N PHE A 69 1.49 11.03 -6.24
CA PHE A 69 1.34 12.49 -6.26
C PHE A 69 2.12 13.19 -5.12
N GLY A 70 2.90 12.44 -4.34
CA GLY A 70 3.65 12.93 -3.18
C GLY A 70 4.32 14.29 -3.40
N PRO A 71 5.27 14.39 -4.35
CA PRO A 71 6.00 15.65 -4.60
C PRO A 71 5.12 16.82 -5.02
N ALA A 72 3.97 16.56 -5.65
CA ALA A 72 3.07 17.60 -6.16
C ALA A 72 2.08 18.11 -5.10
N VAL A 73 1.83 17.34 -4.05
CA VAL A 73 0.75 17.59 -3.07
C VAL A 73 1.26 17.73 -1.64
N TRP A 74 2.34 17.04 -1.27
CA TRP A 74 2.97 17.12 0.04
C TRP A 74 4.35 17.78 -0.09
N GLN A 75 4.38 19.11 0.03
CA GLN A 75 5.61 19.84 0.35
C GLN A 75 5.89 19.68 1.85
N GLN A 76 7.14 19.38 2.20
CA GLN A 76 7.58 19.32 3.61
C GLN A 76 7.53 20.70 4.25
#